data_AF-B9WKR6-F1
#
_entry.id   AF-B9WKR6-F1
#
_cell.length_a   1.000
_cell.length_b   1.000
_cell.length_c   1.000
_cell.angle_alpha   90.00
_cell.angle_beta   90.00
_cell.angle_gamma   90.00
#
_symmetry.space_group_name_H-M   'P 1'
#
loop_
_entity.id
_entity.type
_entity.pdbx_description
1 polymer ?
#
loop_
_entity_poly.entity_id
_entity_poly.type
_entity_poly.pdbx_seq_one_letter_code
_entity_poly.pdbx_strand_id
1 'polypeptide(L)'
;MPNNITTIRYKRQIRPLLSKIHTLNDLYSKNASLFEFDVSKIDINKQIKSTVDDDDYHPRKKTKTISPEESIEPDFYNPRTPEERLKSLRRYVSSELFKAYTELFSILKPLLISLAPPDCTWTLATRCAFEIGKEMAESTTTTYYRLNNVHLFDPDLVHPSIKELYDELYGDIDDWIDMEPVLVTSNYRRYLLTGYVSKLLVIHSQTTLYMFLPVLLHWLSHQSSYLRHLGQLLGNDFFCFPDNSTTNIEELNGLKFNNTLQMFWTLYGINYWKPFLNRTTLSVVLPYKISLDMFDGLEDTHQLPKGYYRRELYAMFQSCLNYNIIVMIMVKIFQKARKKCKTYEEAYQHFKNIYISTLEMACNWLPFYSTIFPNNKIIFNSIRQLERFMQSKLKVLSGQGGKYMLLYKKSQGFFESLDAISYYYLYPERKITLSSVDTIAKTAVKLRIDNHKFLAWLNKNAY
;
A
#
# COMPACT_ATOMS: atom_id res chain seq x y z
N MET A 1 -5.05 14.78 35.81
CA MET A 1 -6.19 15.69 35.52
C MET A 1 -7.24 14.90 34.75
N PRO A 2 -8.49 14.75 35.25
CA PRO A 2 -9.48 13.89 34.63
C PRO A 2 -9.85 14.37 33.22
N ASN A 3 -10.02 13.41 32.31
CA ASN A 3 -10.23 13.57 30.88
C ASN A 3 -11.65 14.13 30.58
N ASN A 4 -11.87 15.42 30.88
CA ASN A 4 -13.19 16.08 30.89
C ASN A 4 -13.77 16.39 29.48
N ILE A 5 -13.83 15.41 28.57
CA ILE A 5 -14.76 15.48 27.44
C ILE A 5 -16.04 14.77 27.83
N THR A 6 -17.11 15.52 28.00
CA THR A 6 -18.45 14.95 28.19
C THR A 6 -18.95 14.36 26.88
N THR A 7 -19.77 13.30 26.96
CA THR A 7 -20.42 12.68 25.79
C THR A 7 -21.24 13.70 24.99
N ILE A 8 -21.86 14.68 25.68
CA ILE A 8 -22.63 15.75 25.05
C ILE A 8 -21.71 16.66 24.22
N ARG A 9 -20.56 17.07 24.78
CA ARG A 9 -19.58 17.91 24.07
C ARG A 9 -19.01 17.18 22.85
N TYR A 10 -18.69 15.89 23.00
CA TYR A 10 -18.24 15.07 21.87
C TYR A 10 -19.30 14.92 20.79
N LYS A 11 -20.54 14.54 21.14
CA LYS A 11 -21.66 14.42 20.19
C LYS A 11 -21.85 15.72 19.41
N ARG A 12 -21.75 16.88 20.07
CA ARG A 12 -21.81 18.20 19.41
C ARG A 12 -20.65 18.43 18.45
N GLN A 13 -19.44 17.99 18.79
CA GLN A 13 -18.24 18.17 17.96
C GLN A 13 -18.16 17.20 16.77
N ILE A 14 -18.66 15.96 16.91
CA ILE A 14 -18.58 14.94 15.86
C ILE A 14 -19.77 14.96 14.88
N ARG A 15 -20.93 15.47 15.29
CA ARG A 15 -22.12 15.58 14.40
C ARG A 15 -21.82 16.28 13.07
N PRO A 16 -21.09 17.41 13.02
CA PRO A 16 -20.72 18.04 11.75
C PRO A 16 -19.88 17.13 10.85
N LEU A 17 -18.94 16.39 11.43
CA LEU A 17 -18.09 15.43 10.71
C LEU A 17 -18.95 14.31 10.09
N LEU A 18 -19.80 13.68 10.89
CA LEU A 18 -20.68 12.60 10.44
C LEU A 18 -21.65 13.08 9.37
N SER A 19 -22.28 14.24 9.59
CA SER A 19 -23.17 14.85 8.60
C SER A 19 -22.44 15.09 7.29
N LYS A 20 -21.20 15.60 7.32
CA LYS A 20 -20.44 15.88 6.11
C LYS A 20 -20.06 14.61 5.36
N ILE A 21 -19.66 13.56 6.08
CA ILE A 21 -19.33 12.26 5.51
C ILE A 21 -20.57 11.58 4.91
N HIS A 22 -21.73 11.68 5.57
CA HIS A 22 -22.99 11.22 4.98
C HIS A 22 -23.33 11.95 3.68
N THR A 23 -23.17 13.29 3.65
CA THR A 23 -23.38 14.05 2.41
C THR A 23 -22.41 13.63 1.31
N LEU A 24 -21.14 13.37 1.64
CA LEU A 24 -20.16 12.88 0.68
C LEU A 24 -20.49 11.47 0.17
N ASN A 25 -20.92 10.57 1.05
CA ASN A 25 -21.34 9.22 0.68
C ASN A 25 -22.60 9.23 -0.20
N ASP A 26 -23.57 10.07 0.12
CA ASP A 26 -24.77 10.27 -0.71
C ASP A 26 -24.37 10.81 -2.11
N LEU A 27 -23.49 11.82 -2.15
CA LEU A 27 -22.98 12.36 -3.40
C LEU A 27 -22.22 11.31 -4.21
N TYR A 28 -21.39 10.48 -3.57
CA TYR A 28 -20.65 9.39 -4.21
C TYR A 28 -21.60 8.33 -4.76
N SER A 29 -22.63 7.95 -3.99
CA SER A 29 -23.62 6.96 -4.41
C SER A 29 -24.42 7.41 -5.63
N LYS A 30 -24.71 8.72 -5.73
CA LYS A 30 -25.46 9.33 -6.84
C LYS A 30 -24.58 9.62 -8.05
N ASN A 31 -23.36 10.10 -7.82
CA ASN A 31 -22.46 10.63 -8.84
C ASN A 31 -20.98 10.28 -8.54
N ALA A 32 -20.61 9.00 -8.66
CA ALA A 32 -19.25 8.53 -8.37
C ALA A 32 -18.17 9.22 -9.22
N SER A 33 -18.49 9.65 -10.44
CA SER A 33 -17.57 10.36 -11.35
C SER A 33 -17.07 11.70 -10.80
N LEU A 34 -17.80 12.35 -9.89
CA LEU A 34 -17.34 13.57 -9.22
C LEU A 34 -16.13 13.34 -8.30
N PHE A 35 -15.88 12.08 -7.94
CA PHE A 35 -14.78 11.63 -7.10
C PHE A 35 -13.61 11.05 -7.90
N GLU A 36 -13.71 11.03 -9.23
CA GLU A 36 -12.59 10.68 -10.08
C GLU A 36 -11.51 11.75 -9.99
N PHE A 37 -10.28 11.31 -9.77
CA PHE A 37 -9.11 12.15 -9.77
C PHE A 37 -8.49 12.12 -11.17
N ASP A 38 -8.30 13.28 -11.77
CA ASP A 38 -7.81 13.38 -13.14
C ASP A 38 -6.30 13.14 -13.23
N VAL A 39 -5.93 11.85 -13.27
CA VAL A 39 -4.54 11.40 -13.39
C VAL A 39 -3.88 11.82 -14.70
N SER A 40 -4.65 12.09 -15.76
CA SER A 40 -4.12 12.48 -17.07
C SER A 40 -3.41 13.83 -17.05
N LYS A 41 -3.76 14.69 -16.09
CA LYS A 41 -3.13 16.00 -15.86
C LYS A 41 -1.80 15.92 -15.10
N ILE A 42 -1.38 14.73 -14.65
CA ILE A 42 -0.11 14.55 -13.93
C ILE A 42 0.99 14.24 -14.94
N ASP A 43 2.02 15.07 -14.93
CA ASP A 43 3.24 14.85 -15.67
C ASP A 43 4.28 14.17 -14.76
N ILE A 44 4.42 12.85 -14.92
CA ILE A 44 5.41 12.05 -14.19
C ILE A 44 6.85 12.40 -14.62
N ASN A 45 7.02 12.86 -15.86
CA ASN A 45 8.34 13.21 -16.39
C ASN A 45 8.77 14.63 -16.01
N LYS A 46 7.89 15.41 -15.37
CA LYS A 46 8.21 16.74 -14.90
C LYS A 46 9.39 16.67 -13.96
N GLN A 47 10.51 17.26 -14.35
CA GLN A 47 11.67 17.41 -13.48
C GLN A 47 11.24 18.18 -12.23
N ILE A 48 11.09 17.47 -11.12
CA ILE A 48 10.95 18.07 -9.81
C ILE A 48 12.28 18.79 -9.58
N LYS A 49 12.28 20.12 -9.58
CA LYS A 49 13.45 20.91 -9.20
C LYS A 49 13.82 20.51 -7.78
N SER A 50 14.81 19.62 -7.63
CA SER A 50 15.36 19.27 -6.33
C SER A 50 15.91 20.55 -5.72
N THR A 51 15.31 20.95 -4.60
CA THR A 51 15.85 22.02 -3.73
C THR A 51 16.69 21.39 -2.61
N VAL A 52 17.36 20.28 -2.91
CA VAL A 52 18.24 19.58 -1.98
C VAL A 52 19.43 19.06 -2.78
N ASP A 53 20.42 19.93 -2.96
CA ASP A 53 21.82 19.54 -3.10
C ASP A 53 22.55 20.18 -1.90
N ASP A 54 23.23 19.31 -1.16
CA ASP A 54 24.39 19.50 -0.30
C ASP A 54 24.46 20.58 0.79
N ASP A 55 24.93 20.09 1.94
CA ASP A 55 25.58 20.82 3.02
C ASP A 55 26.61 21.83 2.48
N ASP A 56 26.26 23.10 2.38
CA ASP A 56 27.21 24.18 2.69
C ASP A 56 26.51 25.51 3.00
N TYR A 57 26.49 25.86 4.28
CA TYR A 57 25.92 27.10 4.80
C TYR A 57 26.90 28.25 4.58
N HIS A 58 26.72 29.03 3.51
CA HIS A 58 27.35 30.34 3.37
C HIS A 58 26.32 31.45 3.15
N PRO A 59 26.16 32.39 4.08
CA PRO A 59 25.21 33.48 3.94
C PRO A 59 25.85 34.59 3.11
N ARG A 60 25.50 34.71 1.83
CA ARG A 60 25.68 35.97 1.08
C ARG A 60 24.37 36.46 0.48
N LYS A 61 23.91 37.57 1.08
CA LYS A 61 22.83 38.46 0.66
C LYS A 61 22.79 38.66 -0.86
N LYS A 62 21.66 38.30 -1.48
CA LYS A 62 21.13 39.01 -2.64
C LYS A 62 19.65 39.26 -2.42
N THR A 63 19.35 40.47 -1.99
CA THR A 63 18.02 41.07 -1.98
C THR A 63 17.52 41.10 -3.42
N LYS A 64 16.63 40.18 -3.79
CA LYS A 64 15.75 40.36 -4.95
C LYS A 64 14.40 40.75 -4.40
N THR A 65 14.10 42.04 -4.56
CA THR A 65 12.78 42.63 -4.42
C THR A 65 11.85 41.90 -5.39
N ILE A 66 10.98 41.03 -4.87
CA ILE A 66 9.90 40.43 -5.64
C ILE A 66 8.67 41.29 -5.35
N SER A 67 8.13 41.89 -6.40
CA SER A 67 6.86 42.61 -6.42
C SER A 67 5.73 41.72 -5.89
N PRO A 68 4.81 42.25 -5.05
CA PRO A 68 3.63 41.51 -4.64
C PRO A 68 2.65 41.41 -5.82
N GLU A 69 1.86 40.34 -5.90
CA GLU A 69 0.71 40.15 -6.82
C GLU A 69 0.89 39.33 -8.12
N GLU A 70 1.83 38.39 -8.19
CA GLU A 70 1.58 37.17 -8.98
C GLU A 70 1.14 36.08 -8.00
N SER A 71 -0.13 35.67 -8.08
CA SER A 71 -0.65 34.55 -7.31
C SER A 71 0.08 33.27 -7.71
N ILE A 72 1.18 32.97 -7.00
CA ILE A 72 1.95 31.73 -7.18
C ILE A 72 0.95 30.59 -7.02
N GLU A 73 0.67 29.92 -8.13
CA GLU A 73 -0.22 28.77 -8.11
C GLU A 73 0.36 27.72 -7.16
N PRO A 74 -0.46 27.16 -6.26
CA PRO A 74 0.01 26.22 -5.25
C PRO A 74 0.64 24.98 -5.94
N ASP A 75 1.86 24.63 -5.55
CA ASP A 75 2.59 23.53 -6.21
C ASP A 75 2.01 22.19 -5.77
N PHE A 76 1.45 21.43 -6.72
CA PHE A 76 0.94 20.08 -6.49
C PHE A 76 2.05 19.06 -6.23
N TYR A 77 3.23 19.24 -6.84
CA TYR A 77 4.33 18.28 -6.80
C TYR A 77 5.12 18.39 -5.48
N ASN A 78 5.26 19.61 -4.95
CA ASN A 78 5.95 19.84 -3.68
C ASN A 78 5.23 20.90 -2.82
N PRO A 79 4.02 20.60 -2.31
CA PRO A 79 3.28 21.55 -1.49
C PRO A 79 3.95 21.73 -0.12
N ARG A 80 4.23 22.98 0.26
CA ARG A 80 4.94 23.33 1.50
C ARG A 80 4.04 23.30 2.72
N THR A 81 2.76 23.62 2.54
CA THR A 81 1.79 23.65 3.64
C THR A 81 0.60 22.73 3.38
N PRO A 82 -0.12 22.30 4.43
CA PRO A 82 -1.37 21.56 4.27
C PRO A 82 -2.42 22.33 3.46
N GLU A 83 -2.50 23.64 3.63
CA GLU A 83 -3.42 24.52 2.90
C GLU A 83 -3.04 24.60 1.42
N GLU A 84 -1.75 24.69 1.11
CA GLU A 84 -1.25 24.64 -0.27
C GLU A 84 -1.56 23.29 -0.91
N ARG A 85 -1.31 22.18 -0.19
CA ARG A 85 -1.63 20.82 -0.64
C ARG A 85 -3.12 20.71 -0.97
N LEU A 86 -4.01 21.19 -0.10
CA LEU A 86 -5.44 21.21 -0.38
C LEU A 86 -5.76 22.05 -1.62
N LYS A 87 -5.30 23.31 -1.68
CA LYS A 87 -5.58 24.22 -2.80
C LYS A 87 -5.09 23.67 -4.14
N SER A 88 -3.96 22.97 -4.16
CA SER A 88 -3.40 22.34 -5.36
C SER A 88 -4.31 21.26 -5.96
N LEU A 89 -5.15 20.60 -5.15
CA LEU A 89 -6.10 19.58 -5.62
C LEU A 89 -7.19 20.14 -6.54
N ARG A 90 -7.47 21.45 -6.49
CA ARG A 90 -8.55 22.12 -7.24
C ARG A 90 -8.52 21.81 -8.76
N ARG A 91 -7.36 21.50 -9.32
CA ARG A 91 -7.18 21.20 -10.76
C ARG A 91 -7.53 19.77 -11.14
N TYR A 92 -7.57 18.88 -10.16
CA TYR A 92 -7.63 17.43 -10.35
C TYR A 92 -8.92 16.81 -9.82
N VAL A 93 -9.70 17.55 -9.02
CA VAL A 93 -11.00 17.11 -8.49
C VAL A 93 -12.13 18.04 -8.92
N SER A 94 -13.37 17.56 -8.85
CA SER A 94 -14.56 18.37 -9.08
C SER A 94 -14.67 19.56 -8.09
N SER A 95 -15.37 20.61 -8.49
CA SER A 95 -15.54 21.82 -7.69
C SER A 95 -16.30 21.56 -6.38
N GLU A 96 -17.25 20.64 -6.44
CA GLU A 96 -18.10 20.15 -5.37
C GLU A 96 -17.28 19.38 -4.34
N LEU A 97 -16.42 18.47 -4.81
CA LEU A 97 -15.54 17.71 -3.95
C LEU A 97 -14.49 18.61 -3.29
N PHE A 98 -13.91 19.55 -4.04
CA PHE A 98 -12.96 20.52 -3.50
C PHE A 98 -13.57 21.38 -2.38
N LYS A 99 -14.79 21.89 -2.59
CA LYS A 99 -15.53 22.63 -1.56
C LYS A 99 -15.77 21.76 -0.32
N ALA A 100 -16.19 20.51 -0.54
CA ALA A 100 -16.45 19.57 0.54
C ALA A 100 -15.18 19.23 1.35
N TYR A 101 -14.03 19.08 0.72
CA TYR A 101 -12.75 18.88 1.40
C TYR A 101 -12.32 20.10 2.22
N THR A 102 -12.58 21.31 1.73
CA THR A 102 -12.28 22.55 2.46
C THR A 102 -13.10 22.65 3.75
N GLU A 103 -14.40 22.36 3.66
CA GLU A 103 -15.30 22.30 4.82
C GLU A 103 -14.93 21.16 5.78
N LEU A 104 -14.58 19.99 5.25
CA LEU A 104 -14.16 18.85 6.07
C LEU A 104 -12.87 19.17 6.83
N PHE A 105 -11.93 19.88 6.20
CA PHE A 105 -10.69 20.29 6.85
C PHE A 105 -10.93 21.28 8.00
N SER A 106 -11.85 22.23 7.82
CA SER A 106 -12.21 23.20 8.86
C SER A 106 -12.97 22.55 10.04
N ILE A 107 -13.68 21.45 9.81
CA ILE A 107 -14.33 20.64 10.86
C ILE A 107 -13.29 19.79 11.62
N LEU A 108 -12.38 19.12 10.91
CA LEU A 108 -11.48 18.13 11.52
C LEU A 108 -10.37 18.74 12.39
N LYS A 109 -9.79 19.86 11.98
CA LYS A 109 -8.75 20.54 12.78
C LYS A 109 -9.17 20.81 14.23
N PRO A 110 -10.28 21.55 14.50
CA PRO A 110 -10.70 21.83 15.87
C PRO A 110 -11.17 20.57 16.60
N LEU A 111 -11.74 19.57 15.90
CA LEU A 111 -12.12 18.30 16.50
C LEU A 111 -10.89 17.57 17.05
N LEU A 112 -9.86 17.38 16.23
CA LEU A 112 -8.64 16.66 16.62
C LEU A 112 -7.83 17.41 17.68
N ILE A 113 -7.75 18.75 17.60
CA ILE A 113 -7.15 19.57 18.66
C ILE A 113 -7.92 19.38 19.98
N SER A 114 -9.26 19.38 19.93
CA SER A 114 -10.07 19.19 21.13
C SER A 114 -9.94 17.78 21.73
N LEU A 115 -9.65 16.76 20.90
CA LEU A 115 -9.45 15.39 21.35
C LEU A 115 -8.01 15.14 21.84
N ALA A 116 -7.05 15.98 21.46
CA ALA A 116 -5.68 15.85 21.93
C ALA A 116 -5.58 16.04 23.46
N PRO A 117 -4.90 15.14 24.19
CA PRO A 117 -4.57 15.35 25.59
C PRO A 117 -3.51 16.46 25.73
N PRO A 118 -3.53 17.24 26.83
CA PRO A 118 -2.58 18.34 27.05
C PRO A 118 -1.14 17.86 27.28
N ASP A 119 -0.95 16.81 28.09
CA ASP A 119 0.36 16.24 28.43
C ASP A 119 0.23 14.72 28.52
N CYS A 120 0.52 13.98 27.45
CA CYS A 120 0.58 12.52 27.54
C CYS A 120 1.39 11.86 26.43
N THR A 121 2.14 10.85 26.81
CA THR A 121 2.80 9.89 25.92
C THR A 121 1.83 8.73 25.63
N TRP A 122 1.99 8.10 24.46
CA TRP A 122 1.22 6.92 24.11
C TRP A 122 1.69 5.74 24.97
N THR A 123 0.92 5.38 26.00
CA THR A 123 1.10 4.17 26.80
C THR A 123 0.29 3.00 26.23
N LEU A 124 0.60 1.77 26.63
CA LEU A 124 -0.16 0.58 26.24
C LEU A 124 -1.66 0.76 26.48
N ALA A 125 -2.06 1.19 27.67
CA ALA A 125 -3.43 1.49 28.05
C ALA A 125 -4.13 2.49 27.10
N THR A 126 -3.45 3.59 26.73
CA THR A 126 -4.01 4.57 25.78
C THR A 126 -4.12 4.03 24.36
N ARG A 127 -3.21 3.12 23.97
CA ARG A 127 -3.22 2.46 22.68
C ARG A 127 -4.32 1.40 22.60
N CYS A 128 -4.52 0.61 23.64
CA CYS A 128 -5.65 -0.31 23.76
C CYS A 128 -6.97 0.45 23.66
N ALA A 129 -7.12 1.57 24.39
CA ALA A 129 -8.30 2.42 24.29
C ALA A 129 -8.51 2.98 22.87
N PHE A 130 -7.45 3.36 22.17
CA PHE A 130 -7.53 3.79 20.78
C PHE A 130 -7.99 2.66 19.84
N GLU A 131 -7.43 1.45 19.96
CA GLU A 131 -7.84 0.30 19.13
C GLU A 131 -9.29 -0.12 19.43
N ILE A 132 -9.72 -0.14 20.69
CA ILE A 132 -11.14 -0.36 21.05
C ILE A 132 -12.04 0.65 20.33
N GLY A 133 -11.62 1.93 20.29
CA GLY A 133 -12.33 2.97 19.56
C GLY A 133 -12.43 2.70 18.06
N LYS A 134 -11.39 2.12 17.45
CA LYS A 134 -11.40 1.73 16.03
C LYS A 134 -12.39 0.59 15.79
N GLU A 135 -12.35 -0.46 16.61
CA GLU A 135 -13.27 -1.60 16.51
C GLU A 135 -14.74 -1.15 16.64
N MET A 136 -15.02 -0.19 17.53
CA MET A 136 -16.37 0.39 17.65
C MET A 136 -16.89 0.94 16.31
N ALA A 137 -16.04 1.59 15.51
CA ALA A 137 -16.44 2.15 14.22
C ALA A 137 -16.73 1.07 13.17
N GLU A 138 -16.09 -0.10 13.24
CA GLU A 138 -16.37 -1.23 12.34
C GLU A 138 -17.65 -1.98 12.72
N SER A 139 -17.96 -2.07 14.02
CA SER A 139 -19.17 -2.75 14.51
C SER A 139 -20.49 -2.02 14.21
N THR A 140 -20.41 -0.73 13.86
CA THR A 140 -21.57 0.08 13.51
C THR A 140 -21.73 0.16 12.00
N THR A 141 -22.88 -0.28 11.46
CA THR A 141 -23.26 0.06 10.08
C THR A 141 -23.11 1.57 9.89
N THR A 142 -22.27 2.00 8.95
CA THR A 142 -21.94 3.43 8.79
C THR A 142 -23.13 4.28 8.32
N THR A 143 -24.30 3.66 8.13
CA THR A 143 -25.59 4.30 7.85
C THR A 143 -26.61 4.27 8.99
N TYR A 144 -26.32 3.71 10.18
CA TYR A 144 -27.29 3.75 11.28
C TYR A 144 -26.72 4.31 12.58
N TYR A 145 -27.07 5.57 12.82
CA TYR A 145 -27.10 6.28 14.10
C TYR A 145 -28.02 5.62 15.17
N ARG A 146 -28.38 4.34 15.03
CA ARG A 146 -29.30 3.59 15.91
C ARG A 146 -28.63 2.66 16.93
N LEU A 147 -27.32 2.74 17.12
CA LEU A 147 -26.60 2.05 18.21
C LEU A 147 -26.14 3.04 19.31
N ASN A 148 -27.08 3.88 19.76
CA ASN A 148 -26.97 4.58 21.05
C ASN A 148 -27.68 3.84 22.18
N ASN A 149 -28.20 2.64 21.95
CA ASN A 149 -28.86 1.87 22.99
C ASN A 149 -28.09 0.57 23.19
N VAL A 150 -27.43 0.48 24.36
CA VAL A 150 -27.31 -0.70 25.22
C VAL A 150 -26.88 -1.97 24.48
N HIS A 151 -25.61 -2.38 24.57
CA HIS A 151 -25.10 -3.77 24.44
C HIS A 151 -23.56 -3.83 24.27
N LEU A 152 -22.86 -2.68 24.28
CA LEU A 152 -21.40 -2.56 24.17
C LEU A 152 -20.56 -3.22 25.29
N PHE A 153 -21.17 -3.94 26.23
CA PHE A 153 -20.48 -4.59 27.36
C PHE A 153 -21.02 -5.98 27.67
N ASP A 154 -21.57 -6.68 26.68
CA ASP A 154 -21.96 -8.08 26.86
C ASP A 154 -20.74 -8.98 26.55
N PRO A 155 -20.11 -9.61 27.57
CA PRO A 155 -18.92 -10.44 27.38
C PRO A 155 -19.15 -11.65 26.46
N ASP A 156 -20.41 -12.02 26.24
CA ASP A 156 -20.80 -13.12 25.36
C ASP A 156 -20.81 -12.75 23.86
N LEU A 157 -20.69 -11.46 23.53
CA LEU A 157 -20.70 -10.95 22.15
C LEU A 157 -19.31 -10.55 21.62
N VAL A 158 -18.25 -10.69 22.43
CA VAL A 158 -16.88 -10.33 22.05
C VAL A 158 -16.25 -11.45 21.21
N HIS A 159 -15.62 -11.10 20.08
CA HIS A 159 -14.99 -12.04 19.17
C HIS A 159 -13.83 -12.81 19.86
N PRO A 160 -13.70 -14.15 19.68
CA PRO A 160 -12.70 -14.98 20.38
C PRO A 160 -11.24 -14.50 20.23
N SER A 161 -10.90 -13.91 19.07
CA SER A 161 -9.55 -13.37 18.80
C SER A 161 -9.16 -12.20 19.71
N ILE A 162 -10.14 -11.43 20.20
CA ILE A 162 -9.93 -10.36 21.18
C ILE A 162 -9.77 -10.94 22.58
N LYS A 163 -10.39 -12.11 22.83
CA LYS A 163 -10.27 -12.88 24.07
C LYS A 163 -8.88 -13.50 24.23
N GLU A 164 -8.29 -13.97 23.14
CA GLU A 164 -6.89 -14.43 23.13
C GLU A 164 -5.89 -13.29 23.36
N LEU A 165 -6.12 -12.11 22.77
CA LEU A 165 -5.33 -10.90 23.05
C LEU A 165 -5.51 -10.38 24.49
N TYR A 166 -6.69 -10.58 25.07
CA TYR A 166 -7.02 -10.30 26.46
C TYR A 166 -6.22 -11.18 27.43
N ASP A 167 -6.05 -12.46 27.09
CA ASP A 167 -5.24 -13.40 27.86
C ASP A 167 -3.73 -13.16 27.68
N GLU A 168 -3.29 -12.63 26.54
CA GLU A 168 -1.87 -12.34 26.25
C GLU A 168 -1.36 -11.01 26.86
N LEU A 169 -2.25 -10.05 27.13
CA LEU A 169 -1.91 -8.72 27.69
C LEU A 169 -1.74 -8.71 29.23
N TYR A 170 -1.65 -9.89 29.86
CA TYR A 170 -1.73 -10.15 31.30
C TYR A 170 -0.49 -9.76 32.15
N GLY A 171 0.19 -8.68 31.79
CA GLY A 171 1.38 -8.20 32.53
C GLY A 171 1.21 -6.87 33.27
N ASP A 172 0.28 -6.00 32.85
CA ASP A 172 0.21 -4.59 33.29
C ASP A 172 -1.25 -4.10 33.56
N ILE A 173 -2.21 -5.03 33.73
CA ILE A 173 -3.66 -4.73 33.79
C ILE A 173 -4.22 -4.85 35.22
N ASP A 174 -3.39 -5.05 36.26
CA ASP A 174 -3.90 -5.21 37.64
C ASP A 174 -4.75 -4.00 38.10
N ASP A 175 -4.33 -2.77 37.75
CA ASP A 175 -5.11 -1.56 38.02
C ASP A 175 -6.40 -1.43 37.18
N TRP A 176 -6.51 -2.14 36.05
CA TRP A 176 -7.68 -2.13 35.16
C TRP A 176 -8.72 -3.17 35.55
N ILE A 177 -8.32 -4.28 36.17
CA ILE A 177 -9.19 -5.37 36.65
C ILE A 177 -10.01 -4.90 37.86
N ASP A 178 -9.41 -4.10 38.74
CA ASP A 178 -10.05 -3.62 39.96
C ASP A 178 -10.89 -2.34 39.76
N MET A 179 -10.87 -1.74 38.55
CA MET A 179 -11.62 -0.52 38.24
C MET A 179 -12.95 -0.82 37.56
N GLU A 180 -14.03 -0.21 38.05
CA GLU A 180 -15.33 -0.26 37.36
C GLU A 180 -15.21 0.22 35.89
N PRO A 181 -15.86 -0.45 34.90
CA PRO A 181 -15.76 -0.09 33.47
C PRO A 181 -16.05 1.38 33.14
N VAL A 182 -16.86 2.05 33.98
CA VAL A 182 -17.18 3.48 33.86
C VAL A 182 -15.93 4.35 34.14
N LEU A 183 -15.06 3.93 35.06
CA LEU A 183 -13.84 4.64 35.42
C LEU A 183 -12.80 4.54 34.30
N VAL A 184 -12.60 3.35 33.71
CA VAL A 184 -11.71 3.13 32.55
C VAL A 184 -12.15 3.96 31.34
N THR A 185 -13.44 3.91 30.99
CA THR A 185 -14.00 4.69 29.87
C THR A 185 -14.00 6.19 30.11
N SER A 186 -14.01 6.66 31.36
CA SER A 186 -13.89 8.08 31.69
C SER A 186 -12.44 8.57 31.57
N ASN A 187 -11.48 7.75 32.00
CA ASN A 187 -10.06 8.08 32.02
C ASN A 187 -9.42 8.02 30.63
N TYR A 188 -9.85 7.09 29.76
CA TYR A 188 -9.30 6.94 28.41
C TYR A 188 -10.23 7.42 27.29
N ARG A 189 -11.29 8.14 27.64
CA ARG A 189 -12.34 8.60 26.71
C ARG A 189 -11.78 9.27 25.46
N ARG A 190 -10.82 10.19 25.60
CA ARG A 190 -10.28 10.92 24.45
C ARG A 190 -9.62 10.00 23.42
N TYR A 191 -8.95 8.94 23.88
CA TYR A 191 -8.27 7.97 23.01
C TYR A 191 -9.28 7.07 22.29
N LEU A 192 -10.30 6.56 22.99
CA LEU A 192 -11.44 5.84 22.40
C LEU A 192 -12.07 6.66 21.27
N LEU A 193 -12.40 7.92 21.56
CA LEU A 193 -13.05 8.81 20.60
C LEU A 193 -12.12 9.19 19.43
N THR A 194 -10.81 9.28 19.69
CA THR A 194 -9.81 9.49 18.65
C THR A 194 -9.71 8.27 17.73
N GLY A 195 -9.71 7.04 18.30
CA GLY A 195 -9.74 5.79 17.55
C GLY A 195 -10.95 5.69 16.64
N TYR A 196 -12.13 6.00 17.17
CA TYR A 196 -13.38 6.03 16.42
C TYR A 196 -13.30 6.99 15.22
N VAL A 197 -12.84 8.23 15.44
CA VAL A 197 -12.69 9.22 14.36
C VAL A 197 -11.67 8.76 13.33
N SER A 198 -10.51 8.25 13.76
CA SER A 198 -9.46 7.76 12.86
C SER A 198 -9.98 6.65 11.97
N LYS A 199 -10.66 5.65 12.54
CA LYS A 199 -11.17 4.52 11.77
C LYS A 199 -12.26 4.95 10.79
N LEU A 200 -13.14 5.84 11.21
CA LEU A 200 -14.17 6.39 10.35
C LEU A 200 -13.57 7.09 9.12
N LEU A 201 -12.48 7.84 9.28
CA LEU A 201 -11.77 8.44 8.15
C LEU A 201 -11.14 7.40 7.22
N VAL A 202 -10.56 6.32 7.78
CA VAL A 202 -9.94 5.23 7.00
C VAL A 202 -10.99 4.43 6.23
N ILE A 203 -12.14 4.14 6.83
CA ILE A 203 -13.25 3.42 6.18
C ILE A 203 -13.71 4.16 4.92
N HIS A 204 -13.82 5.49 4.99
CA HIS A 204 -14.24 6.31 3.86
C HIS A 204 -13.07 6.72 2.93
N SER A 205 -11.85 6.25 3.20
CA SER A 205 -10.68 6.58 2.39
C SER A 205 -10.76 6.02 0.97
N GLN A 206 -11.36 4.84 0.77
CA GLN A 206 -11.44 4.20 -0.55
C GLN A 206 -12.60 4.70 -1.40
N THR A 207 -13.50 5.51 -0.85
CA THR A 207 -14.66 6.05 -1.58
C THR A 207 -14.56 7.56 -1.74
N THR A 208 -14.53 8.29 -0.62
CA THR A 208 -14.75 9.75 -0.62
C THR A 208 -13.56 10.56 -0.12
N LEU A 209 -12.62 9.96 0.62
CA LEU A 209 -11.57 10.71 1.34
C LEU A 209 -10.13 10.44 0.84
N TYR A 210 -9.94 9.68 -0.25
CA TYR A 210 -8.62 9.21 -0.68
C TYR A 210 -7.60 10.35 -0.85
N MET A 211 -7.98 11.41 -1.57
CA MET A 211 -7.12 12.57 -1.80
C MET A 211 -7.16 13.60 -0.68
N PHE A 212 -8.11 13.49 0.24
CA PHE A 212 -8.21 14.36 1.41
C PHE A 212 -7.27 13.92 2.53
N LEU A 213 -7.16 12.62 2.79
CA LEU A 213 -6.33 12.11 3.90
C LEU A 213 -4.87 12.59 3.86
N PRO A 214 -4.18 12.66 2.72
CA PRO A 214 -2.82 13.22 2.65
C PRO A 214 -2.74 14.68 3.10
N VAL A 215 -3.79 15.48 2.89
CA VAL A 215 -3.88 16.86 3.43
C VAL A 215 -3.91 16.83 4.96
N LEU A 216 -4.74 15.94 5.52
CA LEU A 216 -4.86 15.79 6.96
C LEU A 216 -3.57 15.26 7.61
N LEU A 217 -2.94 14.26 6.99
CA LEU A 217 -1.65 13.71 7.44
C LEU A 217 -0.55 14.78 7.42
N HIS A 218 -0.52 15.61 6.37
CA HIS A 218 0.43 16.73 6.28
C HIS A 218 0.19 17.76 7.39
N TRP A 219 -1.06 18.02 7.73
CA TRP A 219 -1.38 18.91 8.84
C TRP A 219 -0.96 18.33 10.18
N LEU A 220 -1.27 17.04 10.44
CA LEU A 220 -0.91 16.34 11.67
C LEU A 220 0.60 16.29 11.91
N SER A 221 1.42 16.18 10.85
CA SER A 221 2.89 16.17 11.00
C SER A 221 3.45 17.47 11.58
N HIS A 222 2.75 18.59 11.38
CA HIS A 222 3.11 19.94 11.86
C HIS A 222 2.54 20.28 13.24
N GLN A 223 1.80 19.36 13.88
CA GLN A 223 1.19 19.59 15.19
C GLN A 223 2.08 19.09 16.34
N SER A 224 1.50 19.09 17.55
CA SER A 224 2.09 18.53 18.77
C SER A 224 2.51 17.06 18.60
N SER A 225 3.39 16.59 19.49
CA SER A 225 3.91 15.21 19.48
C SER A 225 2.79 14.15 19.43
N TYR A 226 1.74 14.33 20.23
CA TYR A 226 0.57 13.45 20.24
C TYR A 226 -0.11 13.36 18.86
N LEU A 227 -0.43 14.51 18.25
CA LEU A 227 -1.12 14.57 16.96
C LEU A 227 -0.21 14.10 15.81
N ARG A 228 1.10 14.33 15.90
CA ARG A 228 2.06 13.77 14.94
C ARG A 228 2.07 12.25 14.99
N HIS A 229 2.05 11.64 16.17
CA HIS A 229 1.97 10.20 16.31
C HIS A 229 0.61 9.65 15.84
N LEU A 230 -0.49 10.34 16.14
CA LEU A 230 -1.80 10.01 15.56
C LEU A 230 -1.76 10.01 14.03
N GLY A 231 -1.06 10.98 13.43
CA GLY A 231 -0.83 11.02 11.98
C GLY A 231 -0.07 9.79 11.46
N GLN A 232 0.91 9.28 12.21
CA GLN A 232 1.62 8.05 11.84
C GLN A 232 0.70 6.82 11.90
N LEU A 233 -0.12 6.69 12.95
CA LEU A 233 -1.09 5.60 13.09
C LEU A 233 -2.14 5.65 11.98
N LEU A 234 -2.73 6.83 11.74
CA LEU A 234 -3.71 7.05 10.69
C LEU A 234 -3.12 6.79 9.29
N GLY A 235 -1.88 7.20 9.05
CA GLY A 235 -1.17 6.95 7.80
C GLY A 235 -0.97 5.45 7.54
N ASN A 236 -0.52 4.71 8.55
CA ASN A 236 -0.36 3.25 8.43
C ASN A 236 -1.69 2.56 8.12
N ASP A 237 -2.77 2.92 8.83
CA ASP A 237 -4.09 2.36 8.58
C ASP A 237 -4.59 2.73 7.17
N PHE A 238 -4.41 3.98 6.74
CA PHE A 238 -4.81 4.45 5.41
C PHE A 238 -4.18 3.65 4.27
N PHE A 239 -2.86 3.41 4.31
CA PHE A 239 -2.16 2.73 3.22
C PHE A 239 -2.39 1.21 3.20
N CYS A 240 -2.63 0.60 4.37
CA CYS A 240 -2.89 -0.83 4.51
C CYS A 240 -4.37 -1.20 4.33
N PHE A 241 -5.27 -0.23 4.26
CA PHE A 241 -6.70 -0.46 4.04
C PHE A 241 -7.02 -0.61 2.53
N PRO A 242 -7.96 -1.49 2.13
CA PRO A 242 -8.76 -2.41 2.95
C PRO A 242 -8.09 -3.76 3.21
N ASP A 243 -6.86 -3.96 2.74
CA ASP A 243 -6.18 -5.26 2.68
C ASP A 243 -6.00 -5.94 4.05
N ASN A 244 -5.87 -5.15 5.13
CA ASN A 244 -5.75 -5.65 6.50
C ASN A 244 -7.09 -5.67 7.28
N SER A 245 -8.21 -5.30 6.66
CA SER A 245 -9.52 -5.27 7.33
C SER A 245 -10.14 -6.67 7.32
N THR A 246 -10.52 -7.17 8.50
CA THR A 246 -11.30 -8.42 8.64
C THR A 246 -12.78 -8.22 8.36
N THR A 247 -13.25 -6.97 8.44
CA THR A 247 -14.65 -6.62 8.31
C THR A 247 -15.00 -6.28 6.86
N ASN A 248 -16.10 -6.84 6.35
CA ASN A 248 -16.63 -6.53 5.02
C ASN A 248 -17.33 -5.16 5.00
N ILE A 249 -16.51 -4.13 4.92
CA ILE A 249 -16.94 -2.73 5.03
C ILE A 249 -17.78 -2.29 3.81
N GLU A 250 -17.64 -2.92 2.64
CA GLU A 250 -18.52 -2.63 1.49
C GLU A 250 -19.97 -3.00 1.81
N GLU A 251 -20.19 -4.16 2.44
CA GLU A 251 -21.52 -4.59 2.89
C GLU A 251 -22.07 -3.68 4.01
N LEU A 252 -21.22 -3.30 4.97
CA LEU A 252 -21.63 -2.41 6.06
C LEU A 252 -21.96 -0.98 5.61
N ASN A 253 -21.24 -0.48 4.60
CA ASN A 253 -21.40 0.87 4.09
C ASN A 253 -22.41 0.96 2.94
N GLY A 254 -22.74 -0.15 2.30
CA GLY A 254 -23.51 -0.19 1.06
C GLY A 254 -22.82 0.50 -0.13
N LEU A 255 -21.51 0.78 -0.01
CA LEU A 255 -20.71 1.45 -1.03
C LEU A 255 -19.56 0.55 -1.46
N LYS A 256 -19.43 0.35 -2.76
CA LYS A 256 -18.28 -0.34 -3.34
C LYS A 256 -17.04 0.55 -3.25
N PHE A 257 -15.91 -0.06 -2.94
CA PHE A 257 -14.63 0.64 -2.93
C PHE A 257 -14.25 1.07 -4.34
N ASN A 258 -13.67 2.28 -4.43
CA ASN A 258 -13.05 2.72 -5.67
C ASN A 258 -11.69 2.01 -5.82
N ASN A 259 -11.31 1.73 -7.06
CA ASN A 259 -9.97 1.21 -7.34
C ASN A 259 -8.94 2.34 -7.24
N THR A 260 -8.30 2.46 -6.08
CA THR A 260 -7.32 3.52 -5.81
C THR A 260 -5.90 3.19 -6.29
N LEU A 261 -5.69 2.00 -6.89
CA LEU A 261 -4.36 1.55 -7.34
C LEU A 261 -3.76 2.46 -8.41
N GLN A 262 -4.58 2.91 -9.37
CA GLN A 262 -4.11 3.80 -10.43
C GLN A 262 -3.60 5.12 -9.85
N MET A 263 -4.40 5.75 -8.97
CA MET A 263 -4.01 6.96 -8.26
C MET A 263 -2.76 6.74 -7.41
N PHE A 264 -2.66 5.62 -6.69
CA PHE A 264 -1.49 5.29 -5.89
C PHE A 264 -0.21 5.34 -6.72
N TRP A 265 -0.17 4.65 -7.87
CA TRP A 265 1.04 4.55 -8.68
C TRP A 265 1.36 5.82 -9.48
N THR A 266 0.35 6.55 -9.98
CA THR A 266 0.58 7.87 -10.58
C THR A 266 1.21 8.84 -9.57
N LEU A 267 0.68 8.87 -8.34
CA LEU A 267 1.19 9.74 -7.27
C LEU A 267 2.55 9.28 -6.72
N TYR A 268 2.83 7.97 -6.77
CA TYR A 268 4.14 7.43 -6.45
C TYR A 268 5.20 7.94 -7.45
N GLY A 269 4.89 7.95 -8.76
CA GLY A 269 5.80 8.41 -9.81
C GLY A 269 6.28 9.86 -9.63
N ILE A 270 5.50 10.72 -8.98
CA ILE A 270 5.86 12.12 -8.70
C ILE A 270 6.33 12.35 -7.25
N ASN A 271 6.66 11.29 -6.51
CA ASN A 271 7.06 11.35 -5.11
C ASN A 271 6.03 11.98 -4.15
N TYR A 272 4.75 12.02 -4.51
CA TYR A 272 3.70 12.64 -3.68
C TYR A 272 3.59 11.98 -2.30
N TRP A 273 3.85 10.67 -2.23
CA TRP A 273 3.77 9.88 -1.00
C TRP A 273 4.99 9.98 -0.09
N LYS A 274 6.11 10.54 -0.55
CA LYS A 274 7.39 10.58 0.17
C LYS A 274 7.27 11.12 1.61
N PRO A 275 6.45 12.14 1.92
CA PRO A 275 6.31 12.62 3.30
C PRO A 275 5.55 11.66 4.24
N PHE A 276 4.78 10.70 3.69
CA PHE A 276 3.86 9.86 4.45
C PHE A 276 4.28 8.39 4.49
N LEU A 277 4.98 7.94 3.46
CA LEU A 277 5.48 6.57 3.34
C LEU A 277 6.98 6.55 3.48
N ASN A 278 7.45 6.06 4.63
CA ASN A 278 8.84 5.64 4.75
C ASN A 278 9.04 4.28 4.06
N ARG A 279 10.30 3.90 3.89
CA ARG A 279 10.70 2.67 3.20
C ARG A 279 10.17 1.40 3.86
N THR A 280 10.10 1.37 5.18
CA THR A 280 9.58 0.22 5.96
C THR A 280 8.09 0.04 5.71
N THR A 281 7.28 1.09 5.88
CA THR A 281 5.83 1.05 5.63
C THR A 281 5.53 0.76 4.16
N LEU A 282 6.27 1.38 3.23
CA LEU A 282 6.12 1.10 1.80
C LEU A 282 6.34 -0.39 1.50
N SER A 283 7.34 -1.02 2.13
CA SER A 283 7.58 -2.46 1.94
C SER A 283 6.39 -3.32 2.36
N VAL A 284 5.67 -2.97 3.43
CA VAL A 284 4.48 -3.71 3.91
C VAL A 284 3.29 -3.52 2.96
N VAL A 285 3.11 -2.31 2.43
CA VAL A 285 1.97 -1.94 1.59
C VAL A 285 2.12 -2.44 0.15
N LEU A 286 3.33 -2.40 -0.40
CA LEU A 286 3.60 -2.68 -1.81
C LEU A 286 3.01 -4.00 -2.34
N PRO A 287 3.12 -5.15 -1.65
CA PRO A 287 2.58 -6.43 -2.13
C PRO A 287 1.10 -6.35 -2.52
N TYR A 288 0.29 -5.57 -1.80
CA TYR A 288 -1.13 -5.40 -2.07
C TYR A 288 -1.43 -4.43 -3.20
N LYS A 289 -0.46 -3.58 -3.58
CA LYS A 289 -0.63 -2.58 -4.64
C LYS A 289 -0.09 -3.03 -6.00
N ILE A 290 0.42 -4.27 -6.13
CA ILE A 290 0.96 -4.79 -7.40
C ILE A 290 -0.19 -5.15 -8.36
N SER A 291 -0.21 -4.55 -9.55
CA SER A 291 -1.13 -4.93 -10.63
C SER A 291 -0.48 -4.77 -12.00
N LEU A 292 -0.13 -5.90 -12.63
CA LEU A 292 0.62 -5.90 -13.90
C LEU A 292 -0.17 -5.28 -15.05
N ASP A 293 -1.47 -5.51 -15.14
CA ASP A 293 -2.30 -4.98 -16.22
C ASP A 293 -2.51 -3.46 -16.08
N MET A 294 -2.62 -2.97 -14.84
CA MET A 294 -2.71 -1.55 -14.56
C MET A 294 -1.39 -0.82 -14.84
N PHE A 295 -0.24 -1.45 -14.57
CA PHE A 295 1.07 -0.88 -14.93
C PHE A 295 1.21 -0.69 -16.42
N ASP A 296 0.88 -1.70 -17.23
CA ASP A 296 0.98 -1.59 -18.69
C ASP A 296 0.12 -0.39 -19.19
N GLY A 297 -1.10 -0.21 -18.66
CA GLY A 297 -1.97 0.92 -19.02
C GLY A 297 -1.49 2.30 -18.54
N LEU A 298 -0.92 2.39 -17.33
CA LEU A 298 -0.33 3.64 -16.83
C LEU A 298 0.93 4.03 -17.60
N GLU A 299 1.77 3.06 -17.95
CA GLU A 299 2.97 3.29 -18.75
C GLU A 299 2.61 3.86 -20.12
N ASP A 300 1.60 3.32 -20.78
CA ASP A 300 1.10 3.85 -22.04
C ASP A 300 0.49 5.27 -21.87
N THR A 301 -0.29 5.50 -20.81
CA THR A 301 -0.94 6.80 -20.53
C THR A 301 0.08 7.92 -20.31
N HIS A 302 1.16 7.65 -19.57
CA HIS A 302 2.20 8.63 -19.25
C HIS A 302 3.44 8.53 -20.15
N GLN A 303 3.36 7.75 -21.24
CA GLN A 303 4.46 7.54 -22.20
C GLN A 303 5.77 7.07 -21.55
N LEU A 304 5.66 6.24 -20.51
CA LEU A 304 6.81 5.67 -19.80
C LEU A 304 7.38 4.46 -20.56
N PRO A 305 8.67 4.14 -20.37
CA PRO A 305 9.24 2.93 -20.97
C PRO A 305 8.57 1.67 -20.39
N LYS A 306 8.29 0.68 -21.25
CA LYS A 306 7.66 -0.59 -20.83
C LYS A 306 8.40 -1.25 -19.66
N GLY A 307 7.64 -1.68 -18.65
CA GLY A 307 8.15 -2.27 -17.43
C GLY A 307 8.79 -1.27 -16.47
N TYR A 308 8.52 0.02 -16.58
CA TYR A 308 8.95 1.06 -15.63
C TYR A 308 8.57 0.69 -14.19
N TYR A 309 7.28 0.45 -13.91
CA TYR A 309 6.84 0.15 -12.53
C TYR A 309 7.34 -1.22 -12.05
N ARG A 310 7.51 -2.18 -12.97
CA ARG A 310 8.13 -3.47 -12.63
C ARG A 310 9.58 -3.29 -12.17
N ARG A 311 10.36 -2.44 -12.84
CA ARG A 311 11.73 -2.13 -12.43
C ARG A 311 11.80 -1.45 -11.07
N GLU A 312 10.87 -0.52 -10.78
CA GLU A 312 10.74 0.08 -9.45
C GLU A 312 10.46 -0.97 -8.37
N LEU A 313 9.55 -1.91 -8.63
CA LEU A 313 9.27 -3.02 -7.70
C LEU A 313 10.49 -3.92 -7.47
N TYR A 314 11.24 -4.25 -8.53
CA TYR A 314 12.47 -5.03 -8.38
C TYR A 314 13.54 -4.27 -7.61
N ALA A 315 13.73 -2.96 -7.86
CA ALA A 315 14.65 -2.13 -7.09
C ALA A 315 14.27 -2.11 -5.60
N MET A 316 12.97 -1.99 -5.29
CA MET A 316 12.46 -2.06 -3.92
C MET A 316 12.70 -3.42 -3.28
N PHE A 317 12.44 -4.52 -3.99
CA PHE A 317 12.78 -5.87 -3.53
C PHE A 317 14.28 -6.01 -3.22
N GLN A 318 15.15 -5.61 -4.15
CA GLN A 318 16.60 -5.76 -4.01
C GLN A 318 17.14 -4.95 -2.83
N SER A 319 16.54 -3.79 -2.59
CA SER A 319 16.97 -2.89 -1.55
C SER A 319 16.48 -3.35 -0.16
N CYS A 320 15.24 -3.80 -0.04
CA CYS A 320 14.59 -4.14 1.25
C CYS A 320 14.60 -5.65 1.57
N LEU A 321 14.97 -6.50 0.61
CA LEU A 321 14.84 -7.96 0.68
C LEU A 321 13.43 -8.44 1.04
N ASN A 322 12.39 -7.69 0.64
CA ASN A 322 11.01 -8.07 0.89
C ASN A 322 10.51 -9.06 -0.17
N TYR A 323 10.63 -10.35 0.14
CA TYR A 323 10.23 -11.44 -0.74
C TYR A 323 8.72 -11.48 -1.06
N ASN A 324 7.85 -10.83 -0.28
CA ASN A 324 6.43 -10.75 -0.59
C ASN A 324 6.17 -10.02 -1.93
N ILE A 325 7.07 -9.11 -2.33
CA ILE A 325 7.00 -8.46 -3.64
C ILE A 325 7.14 -9.50 -4.76
N ILE A 326 8.13 -10.39 -4.66
CA ILE A 326 8.38 -11.44 -5.67
C ILE A 326 7.25 -12.46 -5.68
N VAL A 327 6.78 -12.88 -4.50
CA VAL A 327 5.63 -13.80 -4.38
C VAL A 327 4.41 -13.19 -5.05
N MET A 328 4.10 -11.92 -4.80
CA MET A 328 2.95 -11.25 -5.39
C MET A 328 3.10 -11.02 -6.90
N ILE A 329 4.30 -10.69 -7.40
CA ILE A 329 4.56 -10.66 -8.84
C ILE A 329 4.27 -12.03 -9.47
N MET A 330 4.73 -13.12 -8.85
CA MET A 330 4.47 -14.47 -9.35
C MET A 330 2.96 -14.78 -9.37
N VAL A 331 2.22 -14.43 -8.31
CA VAL A 331 0.75 -14.58 -8.27
C VAL A 331 0.09 -13.82 -9.43
N LYS A 332 0.51 -12.58 -9.70
CA LYS A 332 -0.04 -11.80 -10.83
C LYS A 332 0.32 -12.38 -12.19
N ILE A 333 1.53 -12.93 -12.37
CA ILE A 333 1.91 -13.66 -13.58
C ILE A 333 0.98 -14.87 -13.78
N PHE A 334 0.70 -15.64 -12.74
CA PHE A 334 -0.23 -16.76 -12.78
C PHE A 334 -1.66 -16.35 -13.14
N GLN A 335 -2.17 -15.29 -12.53
CA GLN A 335 -3.49 -14.76 -12.83
C GLN A 335 -3.59 -14.35 -14.31
N LYS A 336 -2.57 -13.62 -14.81
CA LYS A 336 -2.49 -13.21 -16.22
C LYS A 336 -2.40 -14.42 -17.15
N ALA A 337 -1.60 -15.44 -16.81
CA ALA A 337 -1.41 -16.63 -17.63
C ALA A 337 -2.71 -17.39 -17.94
N ARG A 338 -3.72 -17.32 -17.06
CA ARG A 338 -5.02 -18.02 -17.22
C ARG A 338 -5.95 -17.39 -18.27
N LYS A 339 -5.59 -16.26 -18.89
CA LYS A 339 -6.41 -15.61 -19.93
C LYS A 339 -6.73 -16.59 -21.07
N LYS A 340 -8.01 -16.70 -21.42
CA LYS A 340 -8.46 -17.46 -22.60
C LYS A 340 -8.13 -16.66 -23.87
N CYS A 341 -7.36 -17.28 -24.76
CA CYS A 341 -7.00 -16.70 -26.06
C CYS A 341 -7.87 -17.31 -27.15
N LYS A 342 -8.35 -16.48 -28.09
CA LYS A 342 -9.25 -16.92 -29.17
C LYS A 342 -8.52 -17.27 -30.45
N THR A 343 -7.37 -16.63 -30.71
CA THR A 343 -6.57 -16.83 -31.93
C THR A 343 -5.15 -17.26 -31.59
N TYR A 344 -4.46 -17.88 -32.56
CA TYR A 344 -3.04 -18.25 -32.40
C TYR A 344 -2.16 -17.01 -32.18
N GLU A 345 -2.42 -15.91 -32.88
CA GLU A 345 -1.64 -14.67 -32.71
C GLU A 345 -1.84 -14.08 -31.31
N GLU A 346 -3.08 -14.00 -30.83
CA GLU A 346 -3.37 -13.54 -29.47
C GLU A 346 -2.65 -14.43 -28.45
N ALA A 347 -2.73 -15.75 -28.61
CA ALA A 347 -2.06 -16.69 -27.73
C ALA A 347 -0.52 -16.55 -27.78
N TYR A 348 0.05 -16.31 -28.95
CA TYR A 348 1.48 -16.05 -29.10
C TYR A 348 1.92 -14.79 -28.35
N GLN A 349 1.23 -13.65 -28.55
CA GLN A 349 1.57 -12.42 -27.84
C GLN A 349 1.37 -12.58 -26.33
N HIS A 350 0.28 -13.24 -25.92
CA HIS A 350 -0.01 -13.52 -24.53
C HIS A 350 1.10 -14.34 -23.86
N PHE A 351 1.42 -15.52 -24.38
CA PHE A 351 2.44 -16.39 -23.77
C PHE A 351 3.85 -15.84 -23.91
N LYS A 352 4.13 -15.03 -24.95
CA LYS A 352 5.38 -14.27 -25.04
C LYS A 352 5.51 -13.27 -23.88
N ASN A 353 4.44 -12.56 -23.53
CA ASN A 353 4.44 -11.61 -22.42
C ASN A 353 4.58 -12.32 -21.06
N ILE A 354 3.93 -13.48 -20.87
CA ILE A 354 4.11 -14.31 -19.67
C ILE A 354 5.56 -14.81 -19.56
N TYR A 355 6.14 -15.30 -20.64
CA TYR A 355 7.54 -15.73 -20.70
C TYR A 355 8.48 -14.58 -20.31
N ILE A 356 8.32 -13.40 -20.90
CA ILE A 356 9.14 -12.22 -20.59
C ILE A 356 9.01 -11.83 -19.11
N SER A 357 7.78 -11.77 -18.59
CA SER A 357 7.54 -11.41 -17.18
C SER A 357 8.17 -12.42 -16.21
N THR A 358 8.11 -13.72 -16.54
CA THR A 358 8.71 -14.78 -15.72
C THR A 358 10.23 -14.72 -15.76
N LEU A 359 10.81 -14.47 -16.93
CA LEU A 359 12.25 -14.27 -17.10
C LEU A 359 12.73 -13.05 -16.30
N GLU A 360 12.08 -11.90 -16.45
CA GLU A 360 12.39 -10.68 -15.70
C GLU A 360 12.36 -10.92 -14.19
N MET A 361 11.31 -11.59 -13.69
CA MET A 361 11.19 -11.92 -12.28
C MET A 361 12.32 -12.84 -11.81
N ALA A 362 12.61 -13.92 -12.55
CA ALA A 362 13.67 -14.85 -12.19
C ALA A 362 15.05 -14.18 -12.15
N CYS A 363 15.37 -13.34 -13.15
CA CYS A 363 16.63 -12.61 -13.20
C CYS A 363 16.80 -11.61 -12.05
N ASN A 364 15.72 -11.01 -11.57
CA ASN A 364 15.77 -10.07 -10.44
C ASN A 364 15.74 -10.76 -9.07
N TRP A 365 15.14 -11.93 -8.97
CA TRP A 365 15.04 -12.71 -7.74
C TRP A 365 16.28 -13.55 -7.45
N LEU A 366 16.75 -14.34 -8.43
CA LEU A 366 17.80 -15.34 -8.24
C LEU A 366 19.11 -14.78 -7.67
N PRO A 367 19.59 -13.56 -8.04
CA PRO A 367 20.81 -13.03 -7.46
C PRO A 367 20.74 -12.66 -5.98
N PHE A 368 19.54 -12.44 -5.46
CA PHE A 368 19.25 -12.08 -4.07
C PHE A 368 18.65 -13.26 -3.31
N TYR A 369 18.75 -14.44 -3.92
CA TYR A 369 18.49 -15.71 -3.26
C TYR A 369 19.47 -15.86 -2.10
N SER A 370 18.99 -15.55 -0.90
CA SER A 370 19.68 -15.88 0.33
C SER A 370 19.18 -17.24 0.82
N THR A 371 20.06 -18.01 1.47
CA THR A 371 19.70 -19.17 2.28
C THR A 371 18.73 -18.84 3.43
N ILE A 372 18.36 -17.57 3.61
CA ILE A 372 17.54 -17.05 4.70
C ILE A 372 16.05 -17.00 4.32
N PHE A 373 15.67 -17.09 3.04
CA PHE A 373 14.26 -17.18 2.67
C PHE A 373 13.79 -18.65 2.67
N PRO A 374 13.05 -19.11 3.69
CA PRO A 374 12.62 -20.52 3.79
C PRO A 374 11.69 -20.94 2.64
N ASN A 375 11.02 -19.97 2.00
CA ASN A 375 9.98 -20.22 1.01
C ASN A 375 10.48 -20.20 -0.45
N ASN A 376 11.80 -20.22 -0.69
CA ASN A 376 12.36 -20.33 -2.04
C ASN A 376 11.85 -21.57 -2.80
N LYS A 377 11.59 -22.66 -2.08
CA LYS A 377 10.95 -23.88 -2.61
C LYS A 377 9.57 -23.58 -3.20
N ILE A 378 8.80 -22.68 -2.58
CA ILE A 378 7.48 -22.27 -3.05
C ILE A 378 7.60 -21.56 -4.39
N ILE A 379 8.56 -20.65 -4.55
CA ILE A 379 8.77 -19.92 -5.81
C ILE A 379 9.19 -20.88 -6.93
N PHE A 380 10.15 -21.78 -6.70
CA PHE A 380 10.54 -22.78 -7.71
C PHE A 380 9.38 -23.72 -8.09
N ASN A 381 8.64 -24.22 -7.10
CA ASN A 381 7.46 -25.05 -7.36
C ASN A 381 6.39 -24.29 -8.16
N SER A 382 6.22 -23.00 -7.86
CA SER A 382 5.31 -22.12 -8.60
C SER A 382 5.77 -21.96 -10.05
N ILE A 383 7.05 -21.71 -10.29
CA ILE A 383 7.59 -21.63 -11.66
C ILE A 383 7.37 -22.95 -12.42
N ARG A 384 7.61 -24.10 -11.78
CA ARG A 384 7.37 -25.42 -12.38
C ARG A 384 5.89 -25.67 -12.70
N GLN A 385 4.96 -25.19 -11.87
CA GLN A 385 3.53 -25.26 -12.18
C GLN A 385 3.16 -24.38 -13.38
N LEU A 386 3.73 -23.17 -13.45
CA LEU A 386 3.54 -22.27 -14.59
C LEU A 386 4.10 -22.88 -15.88
N GLU A 387 5.30 -23.47 -15.81
CA GLU A 387 5.93 -24.20 -16.91
C GLU A 387 4.99 -25.29 -17.45
N ARG A 388 4.52 -26.20 -16.59
CA ARG A 388 3.62 -27.30 -17.01
C ARG A 388 2.36 -26.77 -17.69
N PHE A 389 1.78 -25.71 -17.12
CA PHE A 389 0.62 -25.04 -17.72
C PHE A 389 0.96 -24.48 -19.11
N MET A 390 2.04 -23.72 -19.23
CA MET A 390 2.46 -23.08 -20.48
C MET A 390 2.90 -24.07 -21.54
N GLN A 391 3.68 -25.09 -21.19
CA GLN A 391 4.21 -26.09 -22.13
C GLN A 391 3.11 -26.79 -22.91
N SER A 392 2.02 -27.18 -22.22
CA SER A 392 0.87 -27.83 -22.88
C SER A 392 0.28 -26.94 -23.98
N LYS A 393 0.23 -25.62 -23.77
CA LYS A 393 -0.33 -24.64 -24.72
C LYS A 393 0.67 -24.25 -25.80
N LEU A 394 1.92 -24.02 -25.42
CA LEU A 394 3.00 -23.67 -26.34
C LEU A 394 3.32 -24.81 -27.31
N LYS A 395 3.18 -26.07 -26.89
CA LYS A 395 3.32 -27.23 -27.78
C LYS A 395 2.28 -27.22 -28.90
N VAL A 396 1.02 -26.88 -28.58
CA VAL A 396 -0.03 -26.74 -29.59
C VAL A 396 0.28 -25.57 -30.54
N LEU A 397 0.68 -24.42 -29.99
CA LEU A 397 1.10 -23.26 -30.77
C LEU A 397 2.29 -23.55 -31.70
N SER A 398 3.26 -24.35 -31.25
CA SER A 398 4.45 -24.66 -32.05
C SER A 398 4.15 -25.40 -33.34
N GLY A 399 3.01 -26.08 -33.45
CA GLY A 399 2.54 -26.70 -34.68
C GLY A 399 2.34 -25.71 -35.83
N GLN A 400 2.21 -24.41 -35.53
CA GLN A 400 2.12 -23.33 -36.52
C GLN A 400 3.48 -22.92 -37.11
N GLY A 401 4.60 -23.48 -36.63
CA GLY A 401 5.94 -23.20 -37.14
C GLY A 401 6.49 -21.80 -36.83
N GLY A 402 7.59 -21.43 -37.48
CA GLY A 402 8.19 -20.09 -37.42
C GLY A 402 8.36 -19.51 -36.01
N LYS A 403 7.78 -18.33 -35.78
CA LYS A 403 7.86 -17.60 -34.50
C LYS A 403 7.27 -18.37 -33.30
N TYR A 404 6.27 -19.23 -33.54
CA TYR A 404 5.63 -20.02 -32.51
C TYR A 404 6.55 -21.13 -32.00
N MET A 405 7.23 -21.84 -32.92
CA MET A 405 8.24 -22.85 -32.58
C MET A 405 9.42 -22.22 -31.83
N LEU A 406 9.83 -21.01 -32.21
CA LEU A 406 10.90 -20.28 -31.54
C LEU A 406 10.53 -19.95 -30.08
N LEU A 407 9.30 -19.49 -29.82
CA LEU A 407 8.83 -19.20 -28.47
C LEU A 407 8.78 -20.48 -27.62
N TYR A 408 8.30 -21.60 -28.19
CA TYR A 408 8.28 -22.89 -27.51
C TYR A 408 9.70 -23.33 -27.09
N LYS A 409 10.66 -23.34 -28.02
CA LYS A 409 12.06 -23.72 -27.73
C LYS A 409 12.70 -22.79 -26.69
N LYS A 410 12.49 -21.48 -26.79
CA LYS A 410 13.03 -20.50 -25.82
C LYS A 410 12.45 -20.71 -24.43
N SER A 411 11.13 -20.91 -24.34
CA SER A 411 10.46 -21.14 -23.05
C SER A 411 10.93 -22.44 -22.43
N GLN A 412 11.00 -23.52 -23.21
CA GLN A 412 11.49 -24.82 -22.75
C GLN A 412 12.92 -24.71 -22.20
N GLY A 413 13.85 -24.15 -22.97
CA GLY A 413 15.24 -24.01 -22.52
C GLY A 413 15.38 -23.14 -21.26
N PHE A 414 14.56 -22.09 -21.12
CA PHE A 414 14.53 -21.27 -19.91
C PHE A 414 14.05 -22.05 -18.68
N PHE A 415 12.96 -22.80 -18.78
CA PHE A 415 12.45 -23.56 -17.65
C PHE A 415 13.36 -24.75 -17.28
N GLU A 416 13.93 -25.44 -18.26
CA GLU A 416 14.95 -26.48 -18.02
C GLU A 416 16.15 -25.91 -17.26
N SER A 417 16.59 -24.71 -17.64
CA SER A 417 17.66 -23.98 -16.97
C SER A 417 17.32 -23.65 -15.52
N LEU A 418 16.10 -23.18 -15.27
CA LEU A 418 15.62 -22.90 -13.91
C LEU A 418 15.44 -24.16 -13.07
N ASP A 419 15.02 -25.27 -13.67
CA ASP A 419 14.85 -26.54 -12.97
C ASP A 419 16.21 -27.11 -12.55
N ALA A 420 17.21 -27.05 -13.44
CA ALA A 420 18.58 -27.43 -13.13
C ALA A 420 19.16 -26.60 -11.97
N ILE A 421 18.93 -25.27 -12.00
CA ILE A 421 19.26 -24.39 -10.88
C ILE A 421 18.50 -24.87 -9.62
N SER A 422 17.18 -25.05 -9.69
CA SER A 422 16.36 -25.46 -8.54
C SER A 422 16.83 -26.75 -7.88
N TYR A 423 17.31 -27.73 -8.66
CA TYR A 423 17.77 -29.01 -8.14
C TYR A 423 19.05 -28.87 -7.32
N TYR A 424 19.99 -28.07 -7.82
CA TYR A 424 21.23 -27.74 -7.11
C TYR A 424 20.96 -27.05 -5.77
N TYR A 425 19.91 -26.22 -5.73
CA TYR A 425 19.53 -25.45 -4.55
C TYR A 425 18.67 -26.23 -3.53
N LEU A 426 17.66 -26.98 -3.99
CA LEU A 426 16.70 -27.68 -3.12
C LEU A 426 17.24 -28.99 -2.57
N TYR A 427 18.23 -29.59 -3.25
CA TYR A 427 18.82 -30.87 -2.87
C TYR A 427 20.35 -30.76 -2.79
N PRO A 428 20.89 -29.94 -1.87
CA PRO A 428 22.32 -29.72 -1.77
C PRO A 428 23.11 -30.99 -1.43
N GLU A 429 22.48 -32.00 -0.85
CA GLU A 429 23.12 -33.30 -0.57
C GLU A 429 23.27 -34.19 -1.82
N ARG A 430 22.56 -33.87 -2.91
CA ARG A 430 22.65 -34.60 -4.19
C ARG A 430 23.62 -33.96 -5.19
N LYS A 431 24.44 -32.99 -4.74
CA LYS A 431 25.43 -32.22 -5.54
C LYS A 431 26.30 -33.08 -6.46
N ILE A 432 26.57 -34.34 -6.09
CA ILE A 432 27.45 -35.28 -6.80
C ILE A 432 26.89 -35.73 -8.16
N THR A 433 25.58 -35.57 -8.42
CA THR A 433 24.92 -36.08 -9.65
C THR A 433 24.70 -35.04 -10.76
N LEU A 434 24.93 -33.75 -10.52
CA LEU A 434 24.82 -32.72 -11.54
C LEU A 434 26.19 -32.47 -12.18
N SER A 435 26.28 -32.63 -13.50
CA SER A 435 27.48 -32.37 -14.30
C SER A 435 27.90 -30.89 -14.23
N SER A 436 28.74 -30.59 -13.24
CA SER A 436 29.50 -29.36 -12.98
C SER A 436 28.68 -28.08 -12.71
N VAL A 437 29.06 -27.39 -11.64
CA VAL A 437 28.70 -25.98 -11.36
C VAL A 437 28.95 -25.08 -12.57
N ASP A 438 29.93 -25.43 -13.41
CA ASP A 438 30.25 -24.75 -14.66
C ASP A 438 29.09 -24.77 -15.67
N THR A 439 28.33 -25.87 -15.77
CA THR A 439 27.11 -25.95 -16.59
C THR A 439 26.02 -25.03 -16.05
N ILE A 440 25.85 -24.96 -14.73
CA ILE A 440 24.85 -24.09 -14.08
C ILE A 440 25.25 -22.62 -14.23
N ALA A 441 26.52 -22.29 -14.10
CA ALA A 441 27.06 -20.96 -14.32
C ALA A 441 26.91 -20.51 -15.78
N LYS A 442 27.27 -21.37 -16.75
CA LYS A 442 27.03 -21.12 -18.19
C LYS A 442 25.56 -20.89 -18.50
N THR A 443 24.68 -21.67 -17.85
CA THR A 443 23.24 -21.55 -17.96
C THR A 443 22.73 -20.23 -17.38
N ALA A 444 23.20 -19.82 -16.21
CA ALA A 444 22.85 -18.55 -15.58
C ALA A 444 23.31 -17.33 -16.41
N VAL A 445 24.54 -17.37 -16.95
CA VAL A 445 25.05 -16.32 -17.85
C VAL A 445 24.20 -16.22 -19.13
N LYS A 446 23.79 -17.36 -19.72
CA LYS A 446 22.86 -17.37 -20.86
C LYS A 446 21.51 -16.71 -20.55
N LEU A 447 21.05 -16.82 -19.30
CA LEU A 447 19.83 -16.17 -18.82
C LEU A 447 20.04 -14.71 -18.39
N ARG A 448 21.24 -14.14 -18.59
CA ARG A 448 21.63 -12.80 -18.10
C ARG A 448 21.48 -12.67 -16.58
N ILE A 449 21.75 -13.77 -15.88
CA ILE A 449 21.90 -13.83 -14.42
C ILE A 449 23.40 -13.82 -14.15
N ASP A 450 24.07 -12.76 -14.58
CA ASP A 450 25.51 -12.54 -14.50
C ASP A 450 25.91 -11.72 -13.27
N ASN A 451 25.02 -11.64 -12.28
CA ASN A 451 25.31 -10.94 -11.04
C ASN A 451 26.49 -11.62 -10.34
N HIS A 452 27.57 -10.86 -10.12
CA HIS A 452 28.78 -11.32 -9.44
C HIS A 452 28.48 -11.98 -8.08
N LYS A 453 27.43 -11.55 -7.37
CA LYS A 453 26.98 -12.19 -6.11
C LYS A 453 26.41 -13.59 -6.33
N PHE A 454 25.63 -13.79 -7.41
CA PHE A 454 25.07 -15.09 -7.77
C PHE A 454 26.16 -16.08 -8.21
N LEU A 455 27.09 -15.62 -9.05
CA LEU A 455 28.21 -16.43 -9.50
C LEU A 455 29.18 -16.75 -8.34
N ALA A 456 29.45 -15.79 -7.46
CA ALA A 456 30.23 -16.01 -6.24
C ALA A 456 29.53 -16.98 -5.27
N TRP A 457 28.20 -16.87 -5.12
CA TRP A 457 27.42 -17.83 -4.34
C TRP A 457 27.48 -19.24 -4.95
N LEU A 458 27.34 -19.37 -6.27
CA LEU A 458 27.44 -20.65 -6.98
C LEU A 458 28.80 -21.29 -6.72
N ASN A 459 29.87 -20.50 -6.83
CA ASN A 459 31.24 -20.94 -6.58
C ASN A 459 31.47 -21.34 -5.11
N LYS A 460 30.94 -20.57 -4.15
CA LYS A 460 31.05 -20.89 -2.72
C LYS A 460 30.36 -22.20 -2.34
N ASN A 461 29.27 -22.57 -3.04
CA ASN A 461 28.52 -23.79 -2.77
C ASN A 461 28.94 -24.98 -3.66
N ALA A 462 29.86 -24.75 -4.61
CA ALA A 462 30.42 -25.76 -5.51
C ALA A 462 31.36 -26.75 -4.81
N TYR A 463 31.93 -26.29 -3.69
CA TYR A 463 32.77 -27.00 -2.75
C TYR A 463 32.03 -27.07 -1.40
#